data_AF-A0A843BXI2-F1
#
_entry.id   AF-A0A843BXI2-F1
#
_cell.length_a   1.000
_cell.length_b   1.000
_cell.length_c   1.000
_cell.angle_alpha   90.00
_cell.angle_beta   90.00
_cell.angle_gamma   90.00
#
_symmetry.space_group_name_H-M   'P 1'
#
loop_
_entity.id
_entity.type
_entity.pdbx_description
1 polymer ?
#
loop_
_entity_poly.entity_id
_entity_poly.type
_entity_poly.pdbx_seq_one_letter_code
_entity_poly.pdbx_strand_id
1 'polypeptide(L)'
;MALSDDIVQRLDDSRVILEKVYEKLDPENYTKAYKDIWKVRSEIEFIVISLKLLNNLEENEIGVKWKEEFSQTLKQVRSESKIRQVFLETFDLYNKLERIENIIEFYRICWKLKEKLTILLNVVKPKHKRSQESESKIKKSKSS
;
A
#
# COMPACT_ATOMS: atom_id res chain seq x y z
N MET A 1 -10.02 -15.48 22.09
CA MET A 1 -10.02 -16.08 20.74
C MET A 1 -8.60 -15.92 20.23
N ALA A 2 -7.85 -17.01 20.03
CA ALA A 2 -6.45 -16.90 19.60
C ALA A 2 -6.39 -16.54 18.11
N LEU A 3 -5.50 -15.61 17.74
CA LEU A 3 -5.14 -15.39 16.33
C LEU A 3 -4.51 -16.66 15.76
N SER A 4 -4.82 -16.99 14.51
CA SER A 4 -4.18 -18.11 13.83
C SER A 4 -2.68 -17.84 13.68
N ASP A 5 -1.84 -18.82 14.03
CA ASP A 5 -0.38 -18.74 13.85
C ASP A 5 0.00 -18.40 12.39
N ASP A 6 -0.81 -18.83 11.42
CA ASP A 6 -0.62 -18.48 9.99
C ASP A 6 -0.77 -16.98 9.73
N ILE A 7 -1.72 -16.30 10.39
CA ILE A 7 -1.91 -14.84 10.24
C ILE A 7 -0.71 -14.10 10.83
N VAL A 8 -0.22 -14.54 11.99
CA VAL A 8 0.95 -13.94 12.65
C VAL A 8 2.20 -14.13 11.78
N GLN A 9 2.45 -15.35 11.31
CA GLN A 9 3.61 -15.64 10.45
C GLN A 9 3.59 -14.81 9.16
N ARG A 10 2.42 -14.67 8.51
CA ARG A 10 2.29 -13.83 7.30
C ARG A 10 2.56 -12.36 7.56
N LEU A 11 2.21 -11.84 8.74
CA LEU A 11 2.53 -10.46 9.14
C LEU A 11 4.03 -10.28 9.33
N ASP A 12 4.69 -11.23 10.00
CA ASP A 12 6.13 -11.18 10.23
C ASP A 12 6.91 -11.27 8.90
N ASP A 13 6.54 -12.20 8.03
CA ASP A 13 7.13 -12.32 6.69
C ASP A 13 6.95 -11.04 5.87
N SER A 14 5.75 -10.46 5.94
CA SER A 14 5.41 -9.20 5.27
C SER A 14 6.26 -8.03 5.78
N ARG A 15 6.48 -7.96 7.10
CA ARG A 15 7.34 -6.96 7.73
C ARG A 15 8.79 -7.10 7.26
N VAL A 16 9.34 -8.32 7.31
CA VAL A 16 10.73 -8.59 6.90
C VAL A 16 10.98 -8.23 5.43
N ILE A 17 10.02 -8.52 4.54
CA ILE A 17 10.13 -8.10 3.14
C ILE A 17 10.16 -6.57 3.04
N LEU A 18 9.29 -5.87 3.76
CA LEU A 18 9.17 -4.42 3.70
C LEU A 18 10.40 -3.71 4.29
N GLU A 19 11.01 -4.25 5.34
CA GLU A 19 12.28 -3.78 5.91
C GLU A 19 13.42 -3.86 4.88
N LYS A 20 13.55 -5.00 4.20
CA LYS A 20 14.55 -5.17 3.11
C LYS A 20 14.33 -4.19 1.96
N VAL A 21 13.07 -3.89 1.63
CA VAL A 21 12.74 -2.89 0.60
C VAL A 21 13.17 -1.49 1.05
N TYR A 22 12.91 -1.14 2.31
CA TYR A 22 13.28 0.16 2.88
C TYR A 22 14.81 0.37 2.92
N GLU A 23 15.57 -0.65 3.32
CA GLU A 23 17.04 -0.61 3.33
C GLU A 23 17.64 -0.41 1.93
N LYS A 24 17.01 -1.00 0.91
CA LYS A 24 17.46 -0.93 -0.50
C LYS A 24 16.78 0.18 -1.29
N LEU A 25 16.07 1.08 -0.61
CA LEU A 25 15.26 2.10 -1.26
C LEU A 25 16.15 3.10 -2.00
N ASP A 26 16.04 3.09 -3.32
CA ASP A 26 16.79 3.95 -4.23
C ASP A 26 15.95 5.19 -4.62
N PRO A 27 16.35 6.40 -4.20
CA PRO A 27 15.71 7.67 -4.57
C PRO A 27 15.52 7.88 -6.07
N GLU A 28 16.45 7.37 -6.85
CA GLU A 28 16.49 7.58 -8.30
C GLU A 28 15.66 6.53 -9.03
N ASN A 29 15.35 5.40 -8.38
CA ASN A 29 14.63 4.28 -8.99
C ASN A 29 13.75 3.49 -8.02
N TYR A 30 12.72 4.15 -7.51
CA TYR A 30 11.68 3.54 -6.68
C TYR A 30 10.95 2.35 -7.33
N THR A 31 10.96 2.22 -8.67
CA THR A 31 10.19 1.18 -9.37
C THR A 31 10.64 -0.24 -9.04
N LYS A 32 11.90 -0.44 -8.62
CA LYS A 32 12.41 -1.73 -8.17
C LYS A 32 11.65 -2.26 -6.95
N ALA A 33 11.15 -1.37 -6.08
CA ALA A 33 10.40 -1.72 -4.89
C ALA A 33 8.94 -2.14 -5.18
N TYR A 34 8.41 -1.84 -6.37
CA TYR A 34 6.99 -2.02 -6.69
C TYR A 34 6.52 -3.46 -6.50
N LYS A 35 7.27 -4.44 -7.01
CA LYS A 35 6.87 -5.86 -6.97
C LYS A 35 6.79 -6.38 -5.54
N ASP A 36 7.76 -6.02 -4.70
CA ASP A 36 7.84 -6.49 -3.31
C ASP A 36 6.77 -5.81 -2.45
N ILE A 37 6.57 -4.49 -2.60
CA ILE A 37 5.48 -3.77 -1.92
C ILE A 37 4.12 -4.33 -2.37
N TRP A 38 3.97 -4.70 -3.65
CA TRP A 38 2.72 -5.29 -4.16
C TRP A 38 2.44 -6.67 -3.56
N LYS A 39 3.49 -7.49 -3.41
CA LYS A 39 3.39 -8.78 -2.73
C LYS A 39 2.93 -8.59 -1.28
N VAL A 40 3.61 -7.73 -0.53
CA VAL A 40 3.26 -7.42 0.87
C VAL A 40 1.83 -6.90 0.98
N ARG A 41 1.41 -5.97 0.11
CA ARG A 41 0.04 -5.45 0.09
C ARG A 41 -1.00 -6.54 -0.14
N SER A 42 -0.71 -7.52 -1.01
CA SER A 42 -1.61 -8.64 -1.29
C SER A 42 -1.75 -9.59 -0.10
N GLU A 43 -0.65 -9.88 0.62
CA GLU A 43 -0.69 -10.67 1.86
C GLU A 43 -1.53 -9.98 2.95
N ILE A 44 -1.32 -8.68 3.15
CA ILE A 44 -2.13 -7.91 4.11
C ILE A 44 -3.61 -7.86 3.69
N GLU A 45 -3.91 -7.74 2.40
CA GLU A 45 -5.31 -7.82 1.92
C GLU A 45 -5.94 -9.19 2.21
N PHE A 46 -5.20 -10.27 2.01
CA PHE A 46 -5.66 -11.61 2.35
C PHE A 46 -5.96 -11.74 3.86
N ILE A 47 -5.10 -11.22 4.73
CA ILE A 47 -5.30 -11.20 6.18
C ILE A 47 -6.57 -10.41 6.53
N VAL A 48 -6.74 -9.21 5.96
CA VAL A 48 -7.91 -8.37 6.19
C VAL A 48 -9.21 -9.10 5.80
N ILE A 49 -9.24 -9.76 4.64
CA ILE A 49 -10.40 -10.54 4.19
C ILE A 49 -10.66 -11.72 5.12
N SER A 50 -9.60 -12.44 5.52
CA SER A 50 -9.70 -13.60 6.42
C SER A 50 -10.27 -13.20 7.78
N LEU A 51 -9.75 -12.12 8.37
CA LEU A 51 -10.24 -11.58 9.64
C LEU A 51 -11.71 -11.13 9.54
N LYS A 52 -12.09 -10.49 8.43
CA LYS A 52 -13.48 -10.08 8.17
C LYS A 52 -14.42 -11.29 8.16
N LEU A 53 -14.06 -12.34 7.42
CA LEU A 53 -14.87 -13.55 7.28
C LEU A 53 -14.96 -14.34 8.61
N LEU A 54 -13.83 -14.51 9.30
CA LEU A 54 -13.78 -15.28 10.56
C LEU A 54 -14.56 -14.61 11.70
N ASN A 55 -14.64 -13.27 11.69
CA ASN A 55 -15.26 -12.51 12.78
C ASN A 55 -16.61 -11.89 12.40
N ASN A 56 -17.15 -12.21 11.21
CA ASN A 56 -18.40 -11.66 10.68
C ASN A 56 -18.48 -10.12 10.80
N LEU A 57 -17.38 -9.42 10.48
CA LEU A 57 -17.30 -7.97 10.60
C LEU A 57 -18.06 -7.31 9.44
N GLU A 58 -19.16 -6.59 9.74
CA GLU A 58 -19.89 -5.83 8.73
C GLU A 58 -19.08 -4.63 8.20
N GLU A 59 -19.21 -4.38 6.90
CA GLU A 59 -18.45 -3.34 6.18
C GLU A 59 -18.97 -1.92 6.47
N ASN A 60 -20.17 -1.82 7.05
CA ASN A 60 -21.00 -0.62 7.10
C ASN A 60 -20.48 0.47 8.05
N GLU A 61 -19.64 0.14 9.05
CA GLU A 61 -19.10 1.14 9.99
C GLU A 61 -17.68 1.64 9.63
N ILE A 62 -16.89 0.84 8.91
CA ILE A 62 -15.45 1.09 8.70
C ILE A 62 -15.15 1.48 7.25
N GLY A 63 -15.88 0.94 6.27
CA GLY A 63 -15.52 1.06 4.85
C GLY A 63 -15.82 2.41 4.18
N VAL A 64 -16.84 3.15 4.64
CA VAL A 64 -17.34 4.36 3.94
C VAL A 64 -16.56 5.61 4.33
N LYS A 65 -16.47 5.94 5.63
CA LYS A 65 -15.71 7.12 6.11
C LYS A 65 -14.23 7.07 5.71
N TRP A 66 -13.64 5.88 5.70
CA TRP A 66 -12.21 5.70 5.48
C TRP A 66 -11.81 5.74 4.00
N LYS A 67 -12.70 5.33 3.07
CA LYS A 67 -12.48 5.47 1.62
C LYS A 67 -12.31 6.93 1.18
N GLU A 68 -13.05 7.85 1.80
CA GLU A 68 -12.99 9.28 1.48
C GLU A 68 -11.66 9.89 1.94
N GLU A 69 -11.24 9.63 3.18
CA GLU A 69 -9.95 10.07 3.72
C GLU A 69 -8.76 9.48 2.95
N PHE A 70 -8.87 8.20 2.56
CA PHE A 70 -7.88 7.51 1.74
C PHE A 70 -7.73 8.12 0.33
N SER A 71 -8.85 8.46 -0.31
CA SER A 71 -8.87 9.11 -1.64
C SER A 71 -8.22 10.50 -1.60
N GLN A 72 -8.40 11.26 -0.53
CA GLN A 72 -7.73 12.55 -0.35
C GLN A 72 -6.22 12.38 -0.12
N THR A 73 -5.83 11.41 0.69
CA THR A 73 -4.42 11.11 0.98
C THR A 73 -3.67 10.72 -0.30
N LEU A 74 -4.27 9.87 -1.15
CA LEU A 74 -3.68 9.46 -2.44
C LEU A 74 -3.37 10.64 -3.38
N LYS A 75 -4.10 11.75 -3.30
CA LYS A 75 -3.85 12.94 -4.13
C LYS A 75 -2.61 13.73 -3.69
N GLN A 76 -2.14 13.56 -2.44
CA GLN A 76 -1.10 14.42 -1.84
C GLN A 76 0.32 13.82 -1.83
N VAL A 77 0.51 12.50 -2.01
CA VAL A 77 1.79 11.80 -1.76
C VAL A 77 2.76 11.81 -2.97
N ARG A 78 2.98 12.97 -3.63
CA ARG A 78 3.87 13.07 -4.81
C ARG A 78 5.30 13.60 -4.55
N SER A 79 5.73 13.79 -3.30
CA SER A 79 7.09 14.26 -2.97
C SER A 79 7.92 13.21 -2.22
N GLU A 80 9.22 13.15 -2.49
CA GLU A 80 10.16 12.12 -2.02
C GLU A 80 10.23 11.95 -0.50
N SER A 81 10.22 13.05 0.26
CA SER A 81 10.20 13.02 1.74
C SER A 81 9.01 12.22 2.29
N LYS A 82 7.91 12.14 1.54
CA LYS A 82 6.70 11.42 1.94
C LYS A 82 6.84 9.91 1.78
N ILE A 83 7.73 9.39 0.93
CA ILE A 83 7.89 7.93 0.76
C ILE A 83 8.50 7.32 2.02
N ARG A 84 9.65 7.84 2.46
CA ARG A 84 10.33 7.34 3.67
C ARG A 84 9.43 7.50 4.90
N GLN A 85 8.72 8.63 5.01
CA GLN A 85 7.75 8.82 6.07
C GLN A 85 6.63 7.77 6.04
N VAL A 86 6.07 7.45 4.87
CA VAL A 86 5.02 6.42 4.76
C VAL A 86 5.57 5.03 5.15
N PHE A 87 6.83 4.70 4.82
CA PHE A 87 7.47 3.46 5.33
C PHE A 87 7.54 3.45 6.86
N LEU A 88 8.05 4.52 7.49
CA LEU A 88 8.15 4.61 8.94
C LEU A 88 6.77 4.48 9.62
N GLU A 89 5.76 5.19 9.10
CA GLU A 89 4.38 5.07 9.57
C GLU A 89 3.81 3.66 9.36
N THR A 90 4.27 2.92 8.35
CA THR A 90 3.90 1.52 8.13
C THR A 90 4.54 0.60 9.18
N PHE A 91 5.82 0.80 9.50
CA PHE A 91 6.51 0.03 10.54
C PHE A 91 5.91 0.28 11.93
N ASP A 92 5.50 1.51 12.23
CA ASP A 92 4.77 1.83 13.47
C ASP A 92 3.46 1.05 13.60
N LEU A 93 2.77 0.76 12.49
CA LEU A 93 1.57 -0.07 12.50
C LEU A 93 1.89 -1.54 12.77
N TYR A 94 2.99 -2.09 12.22
CA TYR A 94 3.45 -3.43 12.56
C TYR A 94 3.79 -3.55 14.06
N ASN A 95 4.52 -2.58 14.61
CA ASN A 95 4.84 -2.54 16.04
C ASN A 95 3.59 -2.49 16.94
N LYS A 96 2.51 -1.86 16.46
CA LYS A 96 1.23 -1.83 17.19
C LYS A 96 0.55 -3.20 17.22
N LEU A 97 0.65 -3.99 16.16
CA LEU A 97 0.03 -5.32 16.10
C LEU A 97 0.55 -6.26 17.19
N GLU A 98 1.84 -6.17 17.56
CA GLU A 98 2.45 -6.99 18.62
C GLU A 98 1.78 -6.83 20.00
N ARG A 99 1.06 -5.73 20.22
CA ARG A 99 0.48 -5.37 21.53
C ARG A 99 -1.04 -5.47 21.57
N ILE A 100 -1.68 -5.90 20.48
CA ILE A 100 -3.14 -5.87 20.37
C ILE A 100 -3.71 -7.27 20.60
N GLU A 101 -4.48 -7.41 21.68
CA GLU A 101 -5.25 -8.62 21.99
C GLU A 101 -6.69 -8.55 21.47
N ASN A 102 -7.20 -7.33 21.19
CA ASN A 102 -8.55 -7.12 20.69
C ASN A 102 -8.63 -7.34 19.18
N ILE A 103 -9.42 -8.33 18.75
CA ILE A 103 -9.52 -8.72 17.34
C ILE A 103 -10.08 -7.62 16.41
N ILE A 104 -10.97 -6.75 16.91
CA ILE A 104 -11.52 -5.64 16.13
C ILE A 104 -10.45 -4.56 15.93
N GLU A 105 -9.67 -4.26 16.98
CA GLU A 105 -8.55 -3.32 16.87
C GLU A 105 -7.45 -3.89 15.97
N PHE A 106 -7.16 -5.19 16.09
CA PHE A 106 -6.20 -5.88 15.24
C PHE A 106 -6.59 -5.77 13.76
N TYR A 107 -7.86 -6.07 13.44
CA TYR A 107 -8.43 -5.89 12.11
C TYR A 107 -8.28 -4.45 11.61
N ARG A 108 -8.58 -3.44 12.44
CA ARG A 108 -8.44 -2.02 12.08
C ARG A 108 -7.00 -1.65 11.75
N ILE A 109 -6.01 -2.18 12.47
CA ILE A 109 -4.59 -1.92 12.17
C ILE A 109 -4.16 -2.62 10.88
N CYS A 110 -4.56 -3.87 10.65
CA CYS A 110 -4.33 -4.57 9.38
C CYS A 110 -4.93 -3.83 8.18
N TRP A 111 -6.11 -3.23 8.35
CA TRP A 111 -6.71 -2.39 7.33
C TRP A 111 -5.86 -1.14 7.05
N LYS A 112 -5.38 -0.43 8.08
CA LYS A 112 -4.48 0.72 7.92
C LYS A 112 -3.16 0.35 7.24
N LEU A 113 -2.61 -0.82 7.54
CA LEU A 113 -1.42 -1.34 6.85
C LEU A 113 -1.70 -1.46 5.35
N LYS A 114 -2.83 -2.05 4.95
CA LYS A 114 -3.24 -2.16 3.55
C LYS A 114 -3.29 -0.79 2.86
N GLU A 115 -3.79 0.24 3.54
CA GLU A 115 -3.86 1.61 3.01
C GLU A 115 -2.47 2.21 2.80
N LYS A 116 -1.59 2.15 3.81
CA LYS A 116 -0.22 2.67 3.69
C LYS A 116 0.56 1.96 2.58
N LEU A 117 0.40 0.65 2.45
CA LEU A 117 0.99 -0.12 1.36
C LEU A 117 0.42 0.27 -0.01
N THR A 118 -0.87 0.60 -0.08
CA THR A 118 -1.48 1.10 -1.32
C THR A 118 -0.99 2.50 -1.68
N ILE A 119 -0.71 3.35 -0.68
CA ILE A 119 -0.04 4.64 -0.89
C ILE A 119 1.36 4.39 -1.45
N LEU A 120 2.18 3.55 -0.81
CA LEU A 120 3.53 3.20 -1.27
C LEU A 120 3.50 2.70 -2.72
N LEU A 121 2.56 1.80 -3.06
CA LEU A 121 2.36 1.32 -4.43
C LEU A 121 2.12 2.42 -5.44
N ASN A 122 1.30 3.42 -5.11
CA ASN A 122 1.02 4.52 -6.02
C ASN A 122 2.24 5.41 -6.23
N VAL A 123 3.13 5.54 -5.24
CA VAL A 123 4.33 6.34 -5.38
C VAL A 123 5.40 5.61 -6.19
N VAL A 124 5.61 4.32 -5.93
CA VAL A 124 6.63 3.50 -6.60
C VAL A 124 6.15 2.94 -7.94
N LYS A 125 4.89 3.19 -8.34
CA LYS A 125 4.29 2.69 -9.58
C LYS A 125 5.15 3.11 -10.78
N PRO A 126 5.52 2.18 -11.68
CA PRO A 126 6.18 2.54 -12.92
C PRO A 126 5.35 3.56 -13.68
N LYS A 127 5.90 4.75 -13.92
CA LYS A 127 5.27 5.70 -14.83
C LYS A 127 5.40 5.09 -16.23
N HIS A 128 4.29 4.62 -16.80
CA HIS A 128 4.26 4.39 -18.23
C HIS A 128 4.66 5.71 -18.91
N LYS A 129 5.77 5.73 -19.63
CA LYS A 129 6.05 6.83 -20.55
C LYS A 129 4.83 6.89 -21.46
N ARG A 130 4.00 7.93 -21.33
CA ARG A 130 3.14 8.34 -22.44
C ARG A 130 4.12 8.62 -23.56
N SER A 131 4.20 7.72 -24.54
CA SER A 131 4.91 7.98 -25.78
C SER A 131 4.36 9.30 -26.31
N GLN A 132 5.18 10.35 -26.30
CA GLN A 132 4.91 11.57 -27.05
C GLN A 132 5.09 11.24 -28.54
N GLU A 133 4.19 10.44 -29.10
CA GLU A 133 4.09 10.19 -30.53
C GLU A 133 2.64 10.47 -30.96
N SER A 134 2.22 11.73 -30.81
CA SER A 134 0.96 12.18 -31.39
C SER A 134 0.97 13.68 -31.75
N GLU A 135 2.11 14.25 -32.14
CA GLU A 135 2.18 15.64 -32.64
C GLU A 135 2.90 15.83 -33.99
N SER A 136 3.34 14.76 -34.67
CA SER A 136 4.05 14.87 -35.95
C SER A 136 3.28 14.33 -37.16
N LYS A 137 1.94 14.52 -37.20
CA LYS A 137 1.12 14.33 -38.42
C LYS A 137 0.04 15.39 -38.63
N ILE A 138 0.31 16.67 -38.36
CA ILE A 138 -0.50 17.77 -38.92
C ILE A 138 0.43 18.91 -39.34
N LYS A 139 1.19 18.72 -40.42
CA LYS A 139 1.77 19.80 -41.25
C LYS A 139 2.33 19.24 -42.56
N LYS A 140 1.46 18.61 -43.36
CA LYS A 140 1.66 18.43 -44.80
C LYS A 140 0.32 18.59 -45.50
N SER A 141 -0.24 19.78 -45.37
CA SER A 141 -1.37 20.25 -46.16
C SER A 141 -1.28 21.76 -46.26
N LYS A 142 -0.22 22.21 -46.93
CA LYS A 142 -0.13 23.49 -47.67
C LYS A 142 1.17 23.47 -48.47
N SER A 143 1.08 23.91 -49.73
CA SER A 143 2.08 23.86 -50.82
C SER A 143 2.23 22.46 -51.42
N SER A 144 1.87 22.17 -52.67
CA SER A 144 1.59 23.00 -53.85
C SER A 144 0.67 22.26 -54.80
#